data_AF-A0A7C2W5B9-F1
#
_entry.id   AF-A0A7C2W5B9-F1
#
_cell.length_a   1.000
_cell.length_b   1.000
_cell.length_c   1.000
_cell.angle_alpha   90.00
_cell.angle_beta   90.00
_cell.angle_gamma   90.00
#
_symmetry.space_group_name_H-M   'P 1'
#
loop_
_entity.id
_entity.type
_entity.pdbx_description
1 polymer ?
#
loop_
_entity_poly.entity_id
_entity_poly.type
_entity_poly.pdbx_seq_one_letter_code
_entity_poly.pdbx_strand_id
1 'polypeptide(L)'
;MAGRFLSMFKPISRFLPIISPPKRKVRFVEKIFWTAIVLILYLIMCYVPLYGINPQTQGWQLQYMRVIFASRRGTLMELGIGPIVTAGLILQLLVGANMIECDMTDPEDRALFTSASKAFSIIFTGVQASAYIIGGVYGTVNPIQSIIIFLQLIAAGIVVILLDELIQKGWGIGSGVSLFILAGVAQQIFNQCFFPGMGIFPAIISNLISGESLSNLLVTRGPSILGFITTVVTFFLIIYLEGVRVEIPISHAMYRGYRGRYPIKLLYVSNLPVIFASALFANVYFFSQLLWTHFRGNFWASLLGTYRTDPNTGQLIPSGGLVYYVTSPGWLGGVMQDPLRAVGYTAILVAFCVIFSVTWLEVGGLGPSTIAKQLVDSGMQVPGYRRSARPIESLLKRYIPPVAVLGGIVVGLIAAVSDFLGVFGSGMGILLSVGIIYQYYQAVVRERAVDMYPALRRFFGK
;
A
#
# COMPACT_ATOMS: atom_id res chain seq x y z
N MET A 1 27.83 8.20 15.32
CA MET A 1 28.05 9.11 14.18
C MET A 1 26.92 9.01 13.14
N ALA A 2 25.83 8.30 13.46
CA ALA A 2 24.47 8.60 13.02
C ALA A 2 24.19 10.11 13.04
N GLY A 3 23.74 10.69 11.93
CA GLY A 3 23.22 12.06 11.92
C GLY A 3 23.76 12.99 10.84
N ARG A 4 24.91 12.77 10.19
CA ARG A 4 25.39 13.72 9.14
C ARG A 4 24.46 13.84 7.92
N PHE A 5 23.91 12.73 7.44
CA PHE A 5 22.96 12.74 6.32
C PHE A 5 21.60 13.33 6.72
N LEU A 6 21.05 12.93 7.87
CA LEU A 6 19.75 13.42 8.36
C LEU A 6 19.81 14.88 8.85
N SER A 7 20.93 15.32 9.42
CA SER A 7 21.15 16.72 9.83
C SER A 7 21.29 17.68 8.66
N MET A 8 21.68 17.20 7.46
CA MET A 8 21.66 18.00 6.23
C MET A 8 20.23 18.47 5.88
N PHE A 9 19.20 17.77 6.38
CA PHE A 9 17.80 18.16 6.21
C PHE A 9 17.26 19.06 7.33
N LYS A 10 17.99 19.33 8.42
CA LYS A 10 17.59 20.34 9.44
C LYS A 10 17.31 21.75 8.88
N PRO A 11 18.06 22.29 7.91
CA PRO A 11 17.71 23.58 7.32
C PRO A 11 16.44 23.50 6.45
N ILE A 12 16.25 22.39 5.73
CA ILE A 12 15.08 22.16 4.87
C ILE A 12 13.82 21.96 5.72
N SER A 13 13.93 21.33 6.89
CA SER A 13 12.80 21.09 7.78
C SER A 13 12.16 22.38 8.31
N ARG A 14 12.85 23.53 8.28
CA ARG A 14 12.27 24.83 8.65
C ARG A 14 11.34 25.41 7.58
N PHE A 15 11.54 25.06 6.31
CA PHE A 15 10.73 25.55 5.20
C PHE A 15 9.57 24.62 4.84
N LEU A 16 9.61 23.38 5.32
CA LEU A 16 8.52 22.43 5.11
C LEU A 16 7.31 22.82 5.97
N PRO A 17 6.08 22.83 5.42
CA PRO A 17 4.89 23.02 6.23
C PRO A 17 4.75 21.83 7.19
N ILE A 18 4.59 22.05 8.50
CA ILE A 18 4.50 20.97 9.50
C ILE A 18 3.17 21.11 10.25
N ILE A 19 2.45 20.00 10.39
CA ILE A 19 1.23 20.00 11.21
C ILE A 19 1.61 19.90 12.68
N SER A 20 1.08 20.78 13.53
CA SER A 20 1.35 20.66 14.97
C SER A 20 0.61 19.46 15.56
N PRO A 21 1.27 18.65 16.42
CA PRO A 21 0.55 17.64 17.19
C PRO A 21 -0.50 18.31 18.08
N PRO A 22 -1.63 17.64 18.36
CA PRO A 22 -2.71 18.25 19.13
C PRO A 22 -2.25 18.57 20.56
N LYS A 23 -2.40 19.85 20.96
CA LYS A 23 -2.05 20.32 22.32
C LYS A 23 -2.95 19.74 23.41
N ARG A 24 -4.15 19.30 23.04
CA ARG A 24 -5.15 18.65 23.90
C ARG A 24 -5.35 17.20 23.47
N LYS A 25 -5.78 16.34 24.39
CA LYS A 25 -6.22 14.99 24.01
C LYS A 25 -7.49 15.09 23.18
N VAL A 26 -7.42 14.65 21.93
CA VAL A 26 -8.53 14.61 20.97
C VAL A 26 -9.44 13.45 21.35
N ARG A 27 -10.75 13.71 21.53
CA ARG A 27 -11.73 12.68 21.88
C ARG A 27 -11.92 11.72 20.70
N PHE A 28 -12.31 10.47 20.96
CA PHE A 28 -12.57 9.49 19.90
C PHE A 28 -13.53 9.99 18.80
N VAL A 29 -14.61 10.67 19.18
CA VAL A 29 -15.57 11.25 18.21
C VAL A 29 -14.92 12.31 17.33
N GLU A 30 -14.07 13.17 17.92
CA GLU A 30 -13.34 14.21 17.18
C GLU A 30 -12.32 13.57 16.22
N LYS A 31 -11.69 12.45 16.59
CA LYS A 31 -10.80 11.70 15.70
C LYS A 31 -11.51 11.07 14.51
N ILE A 32 -12.68 10.46 14.74
CA ILE A 32 -13.52 9.95 13.66
C ILE A 32 -13.90 11.10 12.72
N PHE A 33 -14.29 12.24 13.27
CA PHE A 33 -14.68 13.42 12.49
C PHE A 33 -13.53 13.91 11.59
N TRP A 34 -12.32 14.07 12.13
CA TRP A 34 -11.14 14.43 11.33
C TRP A 34 -10.81 13.38 10.26
N THR A 35 -10.89 12.09 10.61
CA THR A 35 -10.66 10.99 9.66
C THR A 35 -11.69 11.03 8.52
N ALA A 36 -12.95 11.32 8.83
CA ALA A 36 -14.02 11.46 7.83
C ALA A 36 -13.81 12.68 6.93
N ILE A 37 -13.40 13.83 7.47
CA ILE A 37 -13.07 15.02 6.67
C ILE A 37 -11.93 14.71 5.69
N VAL A 38 -10.86 14.07 6.17
CA VAL A 38 -9.72 13.71 5.32
C VAL A 38 -10.16 12.77 4.19
N LEU A 39 -11.00 11.79 4.50
CA LEU A 39 -11.57 10.88 3.50
C LEU A 39 -12.42 11.61 2.45
N ILE A 40 -13.30 12.53 2.89
CA ILE A 40 -14.15 13.32 1.99
C ILE A 40 -13.29 14.19 1.07
N LEU A 41 -12.28 14.87 1.61
CA LEU A 41 -11.36 15.68 0.81
C LEU A 41 -10.62 14.83 -0.23
N TYR A 42 -10.13 13.65 0.16
CA TYR A 42 -9.52 12.70 -0.76
C TYR A 42 -10.49 12.31 -1.90
N LEU A 43 -11.73 11.95 -1.56
CA LEU A 43 -12.74 11.58 -2.55
C LEU A 43 -13.06 12.74 -3.51
N ILE A 44 -13.21 13.97 -3.00
CA ILE A 44 -13.43 15.15 -3.84
C ILE A 44 -12.27 15.32 -4.83
N MET A 45 -11.02 15.23 -4.35
CA MET A 45 -9.84 15.33 -5.21
C MET A 45 -9.77 14.23 -6.28
N CYS A 46 -10.31 13.04 -6.01
CA CYS A 46 -10.45 11.95 -6.99
C CYS A 46 -11.53 12.21 -8.06
N TYR A 47 -12.38 13.23 -7.94
CA TYR A 47 -13.39 13.57 -8.95
C TYR A 47 -13.14 14.92 -9.63
N VAL A 48 -12.29 15.78 -9.08
CA VAL A 48 -11.92 17.05 -9.71
C VAL A 48 -10.93 16.80 -10.84
N PRO A 49 -11.29 17.06 -12.10
CA PRO A 49 -10.39 16.86 -13.23
C PRO A 49 -9.27 17.91 -13.26
N LEU A 50 -8.13 17.55 -13.82
CA LEU A 50 -7.03 18.47 -14.07
C LEU A 50 -7.40 19.47 -15.17
N TYR A 51 -6.82 20.66 -15.07
CA TYR A 51 -7.08 21.72 -16.04
C TYR A 51 -6.50 21.37 -17.42
N GLY A 52 -7.30 21.54 -18.47
CA GLY A 52 -6.86 21.38 -19.86
C GLY A 52 -6.76 19.94 -20.36
N ILE A 53 -7.19 18.95 -19.57
CA ILE A 53 -7.19 17.53 -19.98
C ILE A 53 -8.60 17.14 -20.42
N ASN A 54 -8.75 16.67 -21.67
CA ASN A 54 -10.01 16.06 -22.10
C ASN A 54 -10.13 14.67 -21.44
N PRO A 55 -11.22 14.35 -20.73
CA PRO A 55 -11.40 13.04 -20.08
C PRO A 55 -11.33 11.84 -21.06
N GLN A 56 -11.51 12.10 -22.36
CA GLN A 56 -11.49 11.09 -23.42
C GLN A 56 -10.12 10.92 -24.10
N THR A 57 -9.09 11.70 -23.75
CA THR A 57 -7.78 11.59 -24.44
C THR A 57 -7.17 10.21 -24.22
N GLN A 58 -6.89 9.50 -25.31
CA GLN A 58 -6.20 8.21 -25.29
C GLN A 58 -4.82 8.35 -24.63
N GLY A 59 -4.53 7.47 -23.68
CA GLY A 59 -3.28 7.46 -22.92
C GLY A 59 -3.26 6.26 -21.99
N TRP A 60 -2.16 6.08 -21.26
CA TRP A 60 -1.83 4.80 -20.62
C TRP A 60 -2.91 4.33 -19.64
N GLN A 61 -3.51 3.18 -19.92
CA GLN A 61 -4.51 2.54 -19.07
C GLN A 61 -3.80 1.74 -17.97
N LEU A 62 -3.21 2.45 -17.02
CA LEU A 62 -2.40 1.86 -15.92
C LEU A 62 -3.29 1.35 -14.78
N GLN A 63 -4.23 0.47 -15.09
CA GLN A 63 -5.25 0.03 -14.12
C GLN A 63 -4.63 -0.63 -12.89
N TYR A 64 -3.54 -1.40 -13.04
CA TYR A 64 -2.87 -2.08 -11.94
C TYR A 64 -2.15 -1.11 -10.97
N MET A 65 -1.49 -0.08 -11.48
CA MET A 65 -0.74 0.89 -10.67
C MET A 65 -1.65 1.80 -9.83
N ARG A 66 -2.83 2.11 -10.37
CA ARG A 66 -3.79 3.04 -9.75
C ARG A 66 -4.37 2.54 -8.44
N VAL A 67 -4.57 1.22 -8.32
CA VAL A 67 -5.09 0.61 -7.10
C VAL A 67 -4.14 0.85 -5.92
N ILE A 68 -2.85 0.59 -6.13
CA ILE A 68 -1.83 0.65 -5.07
C ILE A 68 -1.54 2.10 -4.69
N PHE A 69 -1.47 2.99 -5.69
CA PHE A 69 -1.21 4.41 -5.43
C PHE A 69 -2.47 5.20 -5.10
N ALA A 70 -3.62 4.54 -4.93
CA ALA A 70 -4.89 5.21 -4.65
C ALA A 70 -5.13 6.39 -5.60
N SER A 71 -4.76 6.20 -6.87
CA SER A 71 -4.63 7.28 -7.85
C SER A 71 -5.69 7.17 -8.94
N ARG A 72 -6.09 8.32 -9.49
CA ARG A 72 -7.18 8.39 -10.48
C ARG A 72 -6.80 9.28 -11.65
N ARG A 73 -7.00 8.71 -12.84
CA ARG A 73 -6.62 9.34 -14.11
C ARG A 73 -7.36 10.64 -14.35
N GLY A 74 -6.65 11.64 -14.87
CA GLY A 74 -7.13 12.94 -15.28
C GLY A 74 -7.58 13.80 -14.12
N THR A 75 -7.23 13.46 -12.87
CA THR A 75 -7.70 14.17 -11.66
C THR A 75 -6.55 14.72 -10.84
N LEU A 76 -6.86 15.55 -9.83
CA LEU A 76 -5.87 16.03 -8.87
C LEU A 76 -5.10 14.88 -8.20
N MET A 77 -5.69 13.68 -8.16
CA MET A 77 -5.09 12.45 -7.61
C MET A 77 -4.39 11.59 -8.67
N GLU A 78 -3.83 12.13 -9.76
CA GLU A 78 -3.10 11.32 -10.76
C GLU A 78 -1.91 10.57 -10.14
N LEU A 79 -1.12 11.28 -9.32
CA LEU A 79 0.06 10.74 -8.64
C LEU A 79 -0.33 9.91 -7.41
N GLY A 80 -1.48 10.22 -6.81
CA GLY A 80 -1.99 9.61 -5.59
C GLY A 80 -0.97 9.63 -4.44
N ILE A 81 -0.85 8.51 -3.73
CA ILE A 81 0.15 8.32 -2.66
C ILE A 81 1.52 7.84 -3.16
N GLY A 82 1.70 7.69 -4.47
CA GLY A 82 2.91 7.13 -5.08
C GLY A 82 4.21 7.78 -4.60
N PRO A 83 4.34 9.12 -4.60
CA PRO A 83 5.51 9.82 -4.08
C PRO A 83 5.80 9.53 -2.60
N ILE A 84 4.75 9.41 -1.77
CA ILE A 84 4.86 9.16 -0.32
C ILE A 84 5.41 7.77 -0.05
N VAL A 85 4.82 6.77 -0.69
CA VAL A 85 5.25 5.37 -0.54
C VAL A 85 6.65 5.16 -1.11
N THR A 86 6.98 5.80 -2.23
CA THR A 86 8.30 5.69 -2.86
C THR A 86 9.40 6.30 -1.99
N ALA A 87 9.16 7.50 -1.45
CA ALA A 87 10.08 8.15 -0.50
C ALA A 87 10.26 7.33 0.78
N GLY A 88 9.16 6.80 1.32
CA GLY A 88 9.18 5.91 2.49
C GLY A 88 9.99 4.65 2.24
N LEU A 89 9.73 3.96 1.13
CA LEU A 89 10.42 2.71 0.74
C LEU A 89 11.93 2.93 0.59
N ILE A 90 12.36 3.99 -0.08
CA ILE A 90 13.79 4.27 -0.27
C ILE A 90 14.48 4.51 1.08
N LEU A 91 13.91 5.36 1.94
CA LEU A 91 14.50 5.64 3.25
C LEU A 91 14.52 4.40 4.15
N GLN A 92 13.45 3.60 4.12
CA GLN A 92 13.37 2.37 4.91
C GLN A 92 14.38 1.32 4.43
N LEU A 93 14.59 1.20 3.12
CA LEU A 93 15.62 0.33 2.57
C LEU A 93 17.03 0.82 2.94
N LEU A 94 17.28 2.13 2.93
CA LEU A 94 18.58 2.70 3.33
C LEU A 94 18.88 2.49 4.82
N VAL A 95 17.88 2.67 5.69
CA VAL A 95 18.01 2.38 7.13
C VAL A 95 18.18 0.87 7.34
N GLY A 96 17.42 0.04 6.62
CA GLY A 96 17.49 -1.41 6.75
C GLY A 96 18.77 -2.05 6.24
N ALA A 97 19.35 -1.51 5.18
CA ALA A 97 20.68 -1.89 4.71
C ALA A 97 21.81 -1.41 5.64
N ASN A 98 21.47 -0.79 6.79
CA ASN A 98 22.41 -0.12 7.70
C ASN A 98 23.31 0.91 6.99
N MET A 99 22.88 1.44 5.84
CA MET A 99 23.60 2.51 5.14
C MET A 99 23.38 3.86 5.85
N ILE A 100 22.25 4.02 6.54
CA ILE A 100 21.93 5.16 7.38
C ILE A 100 21.59 4.65 8.79
N GLU A 101 22.42 4.98 9.77
CA GLU A 101 22.08 4.76 11.18
C GLU A 101 20.96 5.74 11.59
N CYS A 102 19.81 5.20 11.99
CA CYS A 102 18.69 5.96 12.54
C CYS A 102 18.11 5.17 13.71
N ASP A 103 18.20 5.72 14.92
CA ASP A 103 17.64 5.07 16.09
C ASP A 103 16.16 5.44 16.24
N MET A 104 15.29 4.49 15.91
CA MET A 104 13.85 4.65 16.09
C MET A 104 13.43 4.63 17.56
N THR A 105 14.32 4.65 18.55
CA THR A 105 13.98 4.87 19.97
C THR A 105 14.16 6.32 20.39
N ASP A 106 15.04 7.07 19.72
CA ASP A 106 15.28 8.49 19.99
C ASP A 106 14.19 9.38 19.34
N PRO A 107 13.50 10.23 20.12
CA PRO A 107 12.56 11.21 19.58
C PRO A 107 13.14 12.14 18.50
N GLU A 108 14.41 12.53 18.60
CA GLU A 108 15.03 13.44 17.62
C GLU A 108 15.23 12.75 16.27
N ASP A 109 15.77 11.53 16.27
CA ASP A 109 15.97 10.73 15.06
C ASP A 109 14.66 10.39 14.37
N ARG A 110 13.60 10.07 15.13
CA ARG A 110 12.25 9.88 14.59
C ARG A 110 11.73 11.13 13.88
N ALA A 111 11.93 12.30 14.48
CA ALA A 111 11.51 13.56 13.90
C ALA A 111 12.30 13.89 12.62
N LEU A 112 13.60 13.62 12.60
CA LEU A 112 14.45 13.77 11.42
C LEU A 112 14.05 12.81 10.30
N PHE A 113 13.80 11.54 10.61
CA PHE A 113 13.34 10.54 9.64
C PHE A 113 12.01 10.96 9.00
N THR A 114 11.06 11.44 9.81
CA THR A 114 9.78 11.95 9.32
C THR A 114 9.97 13.16 8.41
N SER A 115 10.85 14.09 8.81
CA SER A 115 11.15 15.29 8.02
C SER A 115 11.84 14.96 6.69
N ALA A 116 12.77 14.01 6.70
CA ALA A 116 13.44 13.52 5.50
C ALA A 116 12.45 12.83 4.56
N SER A 117 11.60 11.92 5.08
CA SER A 117 10.57 11.25 4.29
C SER A 117 9.64 12.23 3.60
N LYS A 118 9.26 13.30 4.30
CA LYS A 118 8.46 14.38 3.73
C LYS A 118 9.20 15.16 2.64
N ALA A 119 10.45 15.54 2.88
CA ALA A 119 11.27 16.25 1.90
C ALA A 119 11.41 15.42 0.61
N PHE A 120 11.77 14.14 0.74
CA PHE A 120 11.85 13.21 -0.38
C PHE A 120 10.50 13.05 -1.07
N SER A 121 9.39 12.96 -0.32
CA SER A 121 8.05 12.85 -0.92
C SER A 121 7.72 14.04 -1.82
N ILE A 122 8.05 15.26 -1.39
CA ILE A 122 7.81 16.47 -2.20
C ILE A 122 8.71 16.48 -3.45
N ILE A 123 9.98 16.09 -3.30
CA ILE A 123 10.91 15.97 -4.44
C ILE A 123 10.37 14.94 -5.44
N PHE A 124 9.94 13.77 -4.97
CA PHE A 124 9.36 12.73 -5.83
C PHE A 124 8.04 13.16 -6.47
N THR A 125 7.21 13.95 -5.79
CA THR A 125 6.01 14.55 -6.40
C THR A 125 6.40 15.41 -7.60
N GLY A 126 7.42 16.27 -7.45
CA GLY A 126 7.92 17.09 -8.56
C GLY A 126 8.52 16.25 -9.69
N VAL A 127 9.37 15.28 -9.37
CA VAL A 127 10.00 14.38 -10.36
C VAL A 127 8.95 13.57 -11.11
N GLN A 128 8.00 12.97 -10.42
CA GLN A 128 6.93 12.19 -11.05
C GLN A 128 5.98 13.10 -11.85
N ALA A 129 5.59 14.28 -11.34
CA ALA A 129 4.76 15.21 -12.09
C ALA A 129 5.43 15.62 -13.41
N SER A 130 6.71 16.00 -13.37
CA SER A 130 7.51 16.31 -14.58
C SER A 130 7.58 15.11 -15.52
N ALA A 131 7.84 13.92 -14.98
CA ALA A 131 7.96 12.70 -15.75
C ALA A 131 6.64 12.32 -16.47
N TYR A 132 5.47 12.55 -15.85
CA TYR A 132 4.17 12.30 -16.48
C TYR A 132 3.88 13.27 -17.64
N ILE A 133 4.27 14.53 -17.48
CA ILE A 133 4.11 15.57 -18.52
C ILE A 133 5.06 15.31 -19.68
N ILE A 134 6.34 15.06 -19.39
CA ILE A 134 7.37 14.77 -20.40
C ILE A 134 7.04 13.46 -21.13
N GLY A 135 6.63 12.43 -20.39
CA GLY A 135 6.24 11.13 -20.92
C GLY A 135 4.98 11.13 -21.79
N GLY A 136 4.33 12.29 -21.99
CA GLY A 136 3.20 12.43 -22.90
C GLY A 136 1.93 11.72 -22.44
N VAL A 137 1.77 11.45 -21.14
CA VAL A 137 0.59 10.75 -20.58
C VAL A 137 -0.72 11.48 -20.88
N TYR A 138 -0.63 12.79 -21.04
CA TYR A 138 -1.77 13.69 -21.30
C TYR A 138 -1.96 14.06 -22.77
N GLY A 139 -1.14 13.52 -23.68
CA GLY A 139 -1.13 13.87 -25.11
C GLY A 139 -0.35 15.16 -25.42
N THR A 140 -0.65 15.79 -26.56
CA THR A 140 -0.03 17.06 -26.97
C THR A 140 -0.59 18.22 -26.15
N VAL A 141 0.04 18.50 -25.01
CA VAL A 141 -0.29 19.65 -24.15
C VAL A 141 0.52 20.89 -24.57
N ASN A 142 -0.15 22.05 -24.57
CA ASN A 142 0.50 23.34 -24.79
C ASN A 142 1.50 23.61 -23.64
N PRO A 143 2.70 24.19 -23.88
CA PRO A 143 3.66 24.54 -22.82
C PRO A 143 3.05 25.26 -21.60
N ILE A 144 2.08 26.15 -21.81
CA ILE A 144 1.39 26.85 -20.72
C ILE A 144 0.51 25.89 -19.90
N GLN A 145 -0.21 25.00 -20.56
CA GLN A 145 -1.03 23.97 -19.90
C GLN A 145 -0.17 23.01 -19.09
N SER A 146 0.99 22.61 -19.62
CA SER A 146 1.96 21.76 -18.91
C SER A 146 2.42 22.38 -17.60
N ILE A 147 2.70 23.69 -17.57
CA ILE A 147 3.09 24.40 -16.33
C ILE A 147 1.93 24.43 -15.33
N ILE A 148 0.70 24.68 -15.79
CA ILE A 148 -0.48 24.70 -14.91
C ILE A 148 -0.72 23.31 -14.30
N ILE A 149 -0.67 22.25 -15.12
CA ILE A 149 -0.83 20.86 -14.65
C ILE A 149 0.29 20.50 -13.66
N PHE A 150 1.53 20.91 -13.92
CA PHE A 150 2.65 20.67 -13.02
C PHE A 150 2.41 21.30 -11.64
N LEU A 151 2.02 22.58 -11.60
CA LEU A 151 1.71 23.28 -10.35
C LEU A 151 0.52 22.66 -9.63
N GLN A 152 -0.54 22.26 -10.35
CA GLN A 152 -1.70 21.57 -9.77
C GLN A 152 -1.32 20.24 -9.13
N LEU A 153 -0.49 19.43 -9.79
CA LEU A 153 -0.05 18.13 -9.28
C LEU A 153 0.85 18.27 -8.05
N ILE A 154 1.75 19.27 -8.03
CA ILE A 154 2.55 19.57 -6.84
C ILE A 154 1.67 20.01 -5.68
N ALA A 155 0.74 20.94 -5.92
CA ALA A 155 -0.18 21.43 -4.90
C ALA A 155 -1.03 20.29 -4.33
N ALA A 156 -1.61 19.45 -5.20
CA ALA A 156 -2.37 18.28 -4.79
C ALA A 156 -1.51 17.29 -3.98
N GLY A 157 -0.29 16.99 -4.43
CA GLY A 157 0.64 16.11 -3.72
C GLY A 157 1.01 16.63 -2.33
N ILE A 158 1.26 17.94 -2.19
CA ILE A 158 1.51 18.57 -0.88
C ILE A 158 0.29 18.44 0.04
N VAL A 159 -0.92 18.66 -0.49
CA VAL A 159 -2.17 18.48 0.28
C VAL A 159 -2.28 17.04 0.78
N VAL A 160 -2.05 16.03 -0.07
CA VAL A 160 -2.11 14.61 0.34
C VAL A 160 -1.08 14.28 1.42
N ILE A 161 0.15 14.78 1.29
CA ILE A 161 1.21 14.61 2.30
C ILE A 161 0.76 15.22 3.64
N LEU A 162 0.16 16.40 3.62
CA LEU A 162 -0.35 17.06 4.82
C LEU A 162 -1.54 16.31 5.43
N LEU A 163 -2.47 15.81 4.61
CA LEU A 163 -3.60 15.01 5.09
C LEU A 163 -3.15 13.71 5.77
N ASP A 164 -2.14 13.05 5.23
CA ASP A 164 -1.54 11.86 5.84
C ASP A 164 -0.86 12.20 7.18
N GLU A 165 -0.07 13.26 7.23
CA GLU A 165 0.57 13.73 8.45
C GLU A 165 -0.45 14.16 9.53
N LEU A 166 -1.59 14.73 9.14
CA LEU A 166 -2.68 15.08 10.06
C LEU A 166 -3.18 13.84 10.81
N ILE A 167 -3.46 12.76 10.07
CA ILE A 167 -3.93 11.50 10.66
C ILE A 167 -2.82 10.89 11.55
N GLN A 168 -1.59 10.81 11.05
CA GLN A 168 -0.47 10.18 11.76
C GLN A 168 -0.09 10.91 13.06
N LYS A 169 -0.24 12.24 13.12
CA LYS A 169 0.01 13.04 14.33
C LYS A 169 -1.06 12.91 15.42
N GLY A 170 -2.09 12.08 15.18
CA GLY A 170 -3.08 11.70 16.17
C GLY A 170 -4.34 12.57 16.17
N TRP A 171 -4.54 13.40 15.14
CA TRP A 171 -5.84 14.02 14.88
C TRP A 171 -6.86 13.02 14.35
N GLY A 172 -6.41 12.00 13.61
CA GLY A 172 -7.25 10.91 13.10
C GLY A 172 -6.92 9.55 13.70
N ILE A 173 -7.56 8.51 13.16
CA ILE A 173 -7.32 7.10 13.52
C ILE A 173 -6.54 6.44 12.39
N GLY A 174 -5.53 5.63 12.72
CA GLY A 174 -4.75 4.87 11.75
C GLY A 174 -3.70 5.70 11.00
N SER A 175 -3.59 5.50 9.69
CA SER A 175 -2.65 6.18 8.78
C SER A 175 -3.38 6.68 7.53
N GLY A 176 -3.07 7.88 7.06
CA GLY A 176 -3.73 8.44 5.88
C GLY A 176 -3.47 7.62 4.62
N VAL A 177 -2.23 7.16 4.42
CA VAL A 177 -1.89 6.23 3.32
C VAL A 177 -2.81 5.02 3.30
N SER A 178 -3.01 4.37 4.44
CA SER A 178 -3.90 3.20 4.53
C SER A 178 -5.37 3.55 4.27
N LEU A 179 -5.83 4.71 4.75
CA LEU A 179 -7.18 5.20 4.49
C LEU A 179 -7.43 5.45 3.00
N PHE A 180 -6.47 6.07 2.30
CA PHE A 180 -6.58 6.39 0.88
C PHE A 180 -6.58 5.13 0.01
N ILE A 181 -5.74 4.14 0.31
CA ILE A 181 -5.75 2.84 -0.38
C ILE A 181 -7.10 2.16 -0.21
N LEU A 182 -7.59 2.07 1.04
CA LEU A 182 -8.88 1.45 1.34
C LEU A 182 -10.03 2.16 0.60
N ALA A 183 -10.02 3.49 0.59
CA ALA A 183 -11.02 4.29 -0.11
C ALA A 183 -10.99 4.05 -1.63
N GLY A 184 -9.80 4.04 -2.24
CA GLY A 184 -9.63 3.80 -3.67
C GLY A 184 -10.11 2.41 -4.09
N VAL A 185 -9.73 1.37 -3.34
CA VAL A 185 -10.18 -0.01 -3.63
C VAL A 185 -11.70 -0.14 -3.42
N ALA A 186 -12.24 0.38 -2.32
CA ALA A 186 -13.67 0.33 -2.05
C ALA A 186 -14.48 1.05 -3.13
N GLN A 187 -14.00 2.21 -3.60
CA GLN A 187 -14.61 2.96 -4.69
C GLN A 187 -14.57 2.16 -6.01
N GLN A 188 -13.45 1.49 -6.31
CA GLN A 188 -13.36 0.67 -7.51
C GLN A 188 -14.31 -0.53 -7.46
N ILE A 189 -14.38 -1.24 -6.33
CA ILE A 189 -15.34 -2.34 -6.13
C ILE A 189 -16.77 -1.82 -6.28
N PHE A 190 -17.10 -0.69 -5.65
CA PHE A 190 -18.42 -0.09 -5.76
C PHE A 190 -18.78 0.28 -7.20
N ASN A 191 -17.85 0.91 -7.94
CA ASN A 191 -18.06 1.26 -9.34
C ASN A 191 -18.23 0.02 -10.23
N GLN A 192 -17.43 -1.04 -10.02
CA GLN A 192 -17.54 -2.28 -10.78
C GLN A 192 -18.84 -3.05 -10.49
N CYS A 193 -19.44 -2.85 -9.30
CA CYS A 193 -20.72 -3.43 -8.95
C CYS A 193 -21.91 -2.62 -9.47
N PHE A 194 -21.93 -1.30 -9.20
CA PHE A 194 -23.15 -0.48 -9.26
C PHE A 194 -23.14 0.63 -10.33
N PHE A 195 -22.01 0.90 -11.00
CA PHE A 195 -21.95 2.03 -11.91
C PHE A 195 -22.87 1.82 -13.14
N PRO A 196 -23.76 2.78 -13.47
CA PRO A 196 -24.67 2.65 -14.61
C PRO A 196 -23.91 2.45 -15.93
N GLY A 197 -24.25 1.41 -16.69
CA GLY A 197 -23.67 1.12 -18.02
C GLY A 197 -22.33 0.36 -18.03
N MET A 198 -21.66 0.19 -16.89
CA MET A 198 -20.42 -0.61 -16.78
C MET A 198 -20.39 -1.57 -15.59
N GLY A 199 -21.29 -1.42 -14.61
CA GLY A 199 -21.35 -2.28 -13.43
C GLY A 199 -22.06 -3.60 -13.71
N ILE A 200 -21.71 -4.64 -12.95
CA ILE A 200 -22.33 -5.97 -13.07
C ILE A 200 -23.82 -5.93 -12.82
N PHE A 201 -24.28 -5.30 -11.73
CA PHE A 201 -25.71 -5.37 -11.39
C PHE A 201 -26.58 -4.72 -12.47
N PRO A 202 -26.25 -3.49 -12.94
CA PRO A 202 -26.92 -2.93 -14.12
C PRO A 202 -26.82 -3.81 -15.38
N ALA A 203 -25.67 -4.45 -15.64
CA ALA A 203 -25.48 -5.31 -16.81
C ALA A 203 -26.29 -6.62 -16.75
N ILE A 204 -26.40 -7.23 -15.56
CA ILE A 204 -27.26 -8.41 -15.33
C ILE A 204 -28.72 -8.00 -15.55
N ILE A 205 -29.13 -6.86 -14.99
CA ILE A 205 -30.50 -6.37 -15.11
C ILE A 205 -30.81 -6.04 -16.58
N SER A 206 -29.92 -5.36 -17.30
CA SER A 206 -30.13 -5.03 -18.71
C SER A 206 -30.20 -6.27 -19.58
N ASN A 207 -29.35 -7.27 -19.35
CA ASN A 207 -29.35 -8.51 -20.11
C ASN A 207 -30.55 -9.40 -19.81
N LEU A 208 -31.04 -9.37 -18.57
CA LEU A 208 -32.27 -10.04 -18.18
C LEU A 208 -33.50 -9.38 -18.82
N ILE A 209 -33.49 -8.05 -18.98
CA ILE A 209 -34.55 -7.29 -19.67
C ILE A 209 -34.49 -7.48 -21.19
N SER A 210 -33.29 -7.56 -21.78
CA SER A 210 -33.12 -7.73 -23.23
C SER A 210 -33.23 -9.18 -23.71
N GLY A 211 -33.30 -10.16 -22.80
CA GLY A 211 -33.45 -11.58 -23.14
C GLY A 211 -32.18 -12.24 -23.69
N GLU A 212 -31.01 -11.63 -23.50
CA GLU A 212 -29.73 -12.20 -23.94
C GLU A 212 -29.20 -13.27 -22.98
N SER A 213 -28.41 -14.22 -23.51
CA SER A 213 -27.84 -15.30 -22.71
C SER A 213 -26.80 -14.78 -21.70
N LEU A 214 -27.03 -15.07 -20.42
CA LEU A 214 -26.11 -14.74 -19.30
C LEU A 214 -24.70 -15.35 -19.44
N SER A 215 -24.52 -16.33 -20.33
CA SER A 215 -23.22 -16.94 -20.65
C SER A 215 -22.20 -15.93 -21.18
N ASN A 216 -22.64 -14.87 -21.87
CA ASN A 216 -21.74 -13.84 -22.40
C ASN A 216 -21.11 -12.96 -21.30
N LEU A 217 -21.74 -12.88 -20.13
CA LEU A 217 -21.26 -12.14 -18.95
C LEU A 217 -20.41 -12.98 -17.99
N LEU A 218 -20.27 -14.29 -18.26
CA LEU A 218 -19.52 -15.19 -17.38
C LEU A 218 -18.00 -14.98 -17.49
N VAL A 219 -17.48 -14.74 -18.71
CA VAL A 219 -16.05 -14.58 -19.00
C VAL A 219 -15.82 -13.45 -20.02
N THR A 220 -16.16 -12.21 -19.66
CA THR A 220 -15.85 -11.02 -20.48
C THR A 220 -14.57 -10.33 -19.99
N ARG A 221 -13.87 -9.58 -20.86
CA ARG A 221 -12.79 -8.63 -20.53
C ARG A 221 -13.29 -7.38 -19.76
N GLY A 222 -14.19 -7.58 -18.79
CA GLY A 222 -14.85 -6.54 -18.00
C GLY A 222 -15.44 -7.10 -16.71
N PRO A 223 -16.28 -6.32 -16.00
CA PRO A 223 -16.94 -6.77 -14.77
C PRO A 223 -17.78 -8.03 -15.05
N SER A 224 -17.27 -9.20 -14.64
CA SER A 224 -17.86 -10.51 -14.93
C SER A 224 -18.45 -11.14 -13.67
N ILE A 225 -19.48 -11.96 -13.84
CA ILE A 225 -20.11 -12.68 -12.72
C ILE A 225 -19.06 -13.53 -11.99
N LEU A 226 -18.12 -14.14 -12.74
CA LEU A 226 -16.98 -14.85 -12.20
C LEU A 226 -16.07 -13.95 -11.35
N GLY A 227 -15.78 -12.73 -11.82
CA GLY A 227 -14.98 -11.75 -11.09
C GLY A 227 -15.62 -11.34 -9.76
N PHE A 228 -16.95 -11.17 -9.72
CA PHE A 228 -17.67 -10.88 -8.48
C PHE A 228 -17.69 -12.05 -7.50
N ILE A 229 -17.99 -13.26 -7.97
CA ILE A 229 -17.97 -14.46 -7.11
C ILE A 229 -16.57 -14.68 -6.55
N THR A 230 -15.55 -14.57 -7.40
CA THR A 230 -14.15 -14.70 -6.96
C THR A 230 -13.80 -13.62 -5.96
N THR A 231 -14.24 -12.38 -6.15
CA THR A 231 -14.05 -11.28 -5.20
C THR A 231 -14.57 -11.65 -3.81
N VAL A 232 -15.78 -12.19 -3.73
CA VAL A 232 -16.40 -12.61 -2.46
C VAL A 232 -15.63 -13.78 -1.83
N VAL A 233 -15.28 -14.80 -2.62
CA VAL A 233 -14.52 -15.97 -2.15
C VAL A 233 -13.14 -15.55 -1.63
N THR A 234 -12.40 -14.76 -2.40
CA THR A 234 -11.09 -14.23 -2.01
C THR A 234 -11.20 -13.35 -0.77
N PHE A 235 -12.24 -12.52 -0.64
CA PHE A 235 -12.46 -11.69 0.54
C PHE A 235 -12.63 -12.53 1.82
N PHE A 236 -13.46 -13.58 1.79
CA PHE A 236 -13.61 -14.49 2.93
C PHE A 236 -12.34 -15.29 3.23
N LEU A 237 -11.63 -15.73 2.19
CA LEU A 237 -10.35 -16.43 2.34
C LEU A 237 -9.31 -15.56 3.05
N ILE A 238 -9.19 -14.29 2.67
CA ILE A 238 -8.23 -13.36 3.29
C ILE A 238 -8.61 -13.06 4.74
N ILE A 239 -9.91 -12.87 5.04
CA ILE A 239 -10.37 -12.70 6.43
C ILE A 239 -10.01 -13.91 7.28
N TYR A 240 -10.21 -15.13 6.76
CA TYR A 240 -9.85 -16.35 7.45
C TYR A 240 -8.35 -16.40 7.75
N LEU A 241 -7.51 -16.07 6.76
CA LEU A 241 -6.05 -16.09 6.91
C LEU A 241 -5.52 -15.02 7.87
N GLU A 242 -6.11 -13.83 7.90
CA GLU A 242 -5.78 -12.77 8.88
C GLU A 242 -6.13 -13.20 10.32
N GLY A 243 -7.10 -14.12 10.48
CA GLY A 243 -7.48 -14.72 11.76
C GLY A 243 -6.52 -15.80 12.26
N VAL A 244 -5.71 -16.41 11.38
CA VAL A 244 -4.77 -17.49 11.75
C VAL A 244 -3.64 -16.92 12.60
N ARG A 245 -3.50 -17.44 13.82
CA ARG A 245 -2.47 -17.00 14.77
C ARG A 245 -1.94 -18.15 15.61
N VAL A 246 -0.66 -18.09 15.92
CA VAL A 246 0.04 -18.98 16.86
C VAL A 246 0.08 -18.29 18.21
N GLU A 247 -0.57 -18.87 19.22
CA GLU A 247 -0.62 -18.30 20.57
C GLU A 247 0.49 -18.90 21.45
N ILE A 248 1.40 -18.06 21.93
CA ILE A 248 2.43 -18.46 22.90
C ILE A 248 1.95 -18.13 24.31
N PRO A 249 1.89 -19.10 25.24
CA PRO A 249 1.49 -18.82 26.62
C PRO A 249 2.56 -17.97 27.32
N ILE A 250 2.12 -16.85 27.91
CA ILE A 250 2.95 -15.96 28.70
C ILE A 250 2.37 -15.83 30.10
N SER A 251 3.20 -15.59 31.10
CA SER A 251 2.78 -15.38 32.49
C SER A 251 3.37 -14.10 33.03
N HIS A 252 2.66 -13.42 33.92
CA HIS A 252 3.24 -12.27 34.60
C HIS A 252 4.20 -12.73 35.69
N ALA A 253 5.38 -12.13 35.76
CA ALA A 253 6.42 -12.60 36.66
C ALA A 253 6.16 -12.24 38.14
N MET A 254 5.48 -11.12 38.37
CA MET A 254 5.18 -10.59 39.72
C MET A 254 3.82 -11.05 40.28
N TYR A 255 2.86 -11.40 39.43
CA TYR A 255 1.50 -11.75 39.85
C TYR A 255 1.24 -13.23 39.58
N ARG A 256 1.36 -14.05 40.63
CA ARG A 256 1.09 -15.49 40.56
C ARG A 256 -0.35 -15.72 40.07
N GLY A 257 -0.50 -16.58 39.06
CA GLY A 257 -1.80 -16.96 38.48
C GLY A 257 -2.21 -16.17 37.23
N TYR A 258 -1.59 -15.02 36.94
CA TYR A 258 -1.89 -14.26 35.72
C TYR A 258 -1.22 -14.91 34.51
N ARG A 259 -2.00 -15.66 33.73
CA ARG A 259 -1.58 -16.27 32.46
C ARG A 259 -2.25 -15.52 31.31
N GLY A 260 -1.44 -14.95 30.42
CA GLY A 260 -1.85 -14.37 29.16
C GLY A 260 -1.44 -15.24 27.99
N ARG A 261 -1.86 -14.85 26.78
CA ARG A 261 -1.40 -15.44 25.53
C ARG A 261 -0.90 -14.34 24.63
N TYR A 262 0.29 -14.52 24.06
CA TYR A 262 0.85 -13.64 23.05
C TYR A 262 0.54 -14.21 21.66
N PRO A 263 -0.37 -13.60 20.88
CA PRO A 263 -0.69 -14.07 19.54
C PRO A 263 0.34 -13.57 18.52
N ILE A 264 0.99 -14.50 17.82
CA ILE A 264 1.77 -14.24 16.61
C ILE A 264 0.86 -14.56 15.42
N LYS A 265 0.36 -13.52 14.74
CA LYS A 265 -0.47 -13.72 13.53
C LYS A 265 0.36 -14.31 12.40
N LEU A 266 -0.27 -15.09 11.51
CA LEU A 266 0.36 -15.58 10.28
C LEU A 266 0.84 -14.43 9.39
N LEU A 267 -0.01 -13.41 9.23
CA LEU A 267 0.31 -12.15 8.54
C LEU A 267 1.07 -11.19 9.47
N TYR A 268 2.16 -11.70 10.03
CA TYR A 268 2.92 -11.06 11.11
C TYR A 268 3.49 -9.70 10.72
N VAL A 269 4.03 -9.62 9.51
CA VAL A 269 4.69 -8.43 8.95
C VAL A 269 3.66 -7.46 8.35
N SER A 270 2.36 -7.71 8.55
CA SER A 270 1.25 -6.94 7.99
C SER A 270 1.24 -6.96 6.45
N ASN A 271 0.43 -6.10 5.87
CA ASN A 271 0.28 -5.91 4.42
C ASN A 271 1.40 -5.09 3.77
N LEU A 272 2.34 -4.55 4.55
CA LEU A 272 3.41 -3.67 4.08
C LEU A 272 4.35 -4.30 3.03
N PRO A 273 4.79 -5.57 3.16
CA PRO A 273 5.66 -6.19 2.16
C PRO A 273 5.05 -6.22 0.76
N VAL A 274 3.73 -6.44 0.66
CA VAL A 274 3.01 -6.41 -0.61
C VAL A 274 2.87 -5.02 -1.15
N ILE A 275 2.58 -4.02 -0.29
CA ILE A 275 2.57 -2.62 -0.71
C ILE A 275 3.91 -2.25 -1.35
N PHE A 276 5.03 -2.65 -0.74
CA PHE A 276 6.37 -2.35 -1.22
C PHE A 276 6.76 -3.09 -2.50
N ALA A 277 6.49 -4.40 -2.58
CA ALA A 277 6.73 -5.17 -3.79
C ALA A 277 5.95 -4.57 -4.98
N SER A 278 4.68 -4.24 -4.74
CA SER A 278 3.80 -3.71 -5.78
C SER A 278 4.18 -2.28 -6.18
N ALA A 279 4.57 -1.44 -5.22
CA ALA A 279 5.09 -0.10 -5.48
C ALA A 279 6.40 -0.12 -6.26
N LEU A 280 7.29 -1.07 -5.98
CA LEU A 280 8.52 -1.28 -6.75
C LEU A 280 8.18 -1.65 -8.20
N PHE A 281 7.28 -2.62 -8.41
CA PHE A 281 6.86 -3.04 -9.75
C PHE A 281 6.19 -1.91 -10.53
N ALA A 282 5.34 -1.13 -9.87
CA ALA A 282 4.72 0.06 -10.44
C ALA A 282 5.75 1.11 -10.89
N ASN A 283 6.75 1.40 -10.05
CA ASN A 283 7.81 2.34 -10.39
C ASN A 283 8.68 1.82 -11.54
N VAL A 284 9.08 0.54 -11.52
CA VAL A 284 9.85 -0.09 -12.61
C VAL A 284 9.08 -0.03 -13.93
N TYR A 285 7.78 -0.35 -13.89
CA TYR A 285 6.91 -0.24 -15.06
C TYR A 285 6.85 1.20 -15.59
N PHE A 286 6.65 2.17 -14.71
CA PHE A 286 6.57 3.59 -15.06
C PHE A 286 7.86 4.10 -15.71
N PHE A 287 9.02 3.86 -15.09
CA PHE A 287 10.32 4.29 -15.63
C PHE A 287 10.63 3.59 -16.94
N SER A 288 10.33 2.29 -17.06
CA SER A 288 10.50 1.55 -18.31
C SER A 288 9.69 2.17 -19.44
N GLN A 289 8.43 2.54 -19.18
CA GLN A 289 7.58 3.12 -20.21
C GLN A 289 8.04 4.52 -20.63
N LEU A 290 8.49 5.33 -19.69
CA LEU A 290 9.05 6.65 -19.97
C LEU A 290 10.34 6.54 -20.79
N LEU A 291 11.27 5.66 -20.38
CA LEU A 291 12.53 5.45 -21.08
C LEU A 291 12.31 4.92 -22.49
N TRP A 292 11.36 3.99 -22.70
CA TRP A 292 11.03 3.50 -24.04
C TRP A 292 10.41 4.58 -24.93
N THR A 293 9.62 5.50 -24.36
CA THR A 293 8.97 6.58 -25.13
C THR A 293 9.98 7.62 -25.62
N HIS A 294 10.99 7.96 -24.81
CA HIS A 294 12.00 8.97 -25.16
C HIS A 294 13.27 8.41 -25.81
N PHE A 295 13.71 7.20 -25.43
CA PHE A 295 14.96 6.60 -25.87
C PHE A 295 14.70 5.29 -26.65
N ARG A 296 13.94 5.39 -27.75
CA ARG A 296 13.70 4.25 -28.65
C ARG A 296 15.03 3.78 -29.27
N GLY A 297 15.41 2.53 -29.01
CA GLY A 297 16.59 1.88 -29.60
C GLY A 297 17.80 1.68 -28.68
N ASN A 298 17.77 2.21 -27.44
CA ASN A 298 18.85 1.93 -26.47
C ASN A 298 18.72 0.52 -25.87
N PHE A 299 19.84 -0.21 -25.79
CA PHE A 299 19.90 -1.55 -25.18
C PHE A 299 19.29 -1.59 -23.78
N TRP A 300 19.62 -0.62 -22.93
CA TRP A 300 19.09 -0.50 -21.56
C TRP A 300 17.58 -0.26 -21.51
N ALA A 301 17.03 0.53 -22.43
CA ALA A 301 15.59 0.76 -22.51
C ALA A 301 14.86 -0.50 -23.01
N SER A 302 15.45 -1.22 -23.97
CA SER A 302 14.90 -2.48 -24.50
C SER A 302 15.00 -3.65 -23.51
N LEU A 303 15.99 -3.63 -22.59
CA LEU A 303 16.12 -4.62 -21.51
C LEU A 303 15.03 -4.44 -20.44
N LEU A 304 14.72 -3.18 -20.10
CA LEU A 304 13.65 -2.86 -19.15
C LEU A 304 12.27 -3.23 -19.72
N GLY A 305 11.97 -2.83 -20.95
CA GLY A 305 10.71 -3.20 -21.59
C GLY A 305 10.59 -2.76 -23.04
N THR A 306 10.07 -3.64 -23.88
CA THR A 306 9.61 -3.29 -25.23
C THR A 306 8.09 -3.27 -25.26
N TYR A 307 7.51 -2.16 -25.70
CA TYR A 307 6.07 -1.98 -25.76
C TYR A 307 5.58 -2.10 -27.20
N ARG A 308 4.42 -2.75 -27.39
CA ARG A 308 3.67 -2.71 -28.66
C ARG A 308 2.46 -1.81 -28.47
N THR A 309 2.21 -0.96 -29.44
CA THR A 309 0.99 -0.13 -29.49
C THR A 309 -0.12 -0.98 -30.10
N ASP A 310 -1.18 -1.24 -29.34
CA ASP A 310 -2.35 -1.97 -29.82
C ASP A 310 -3.11 -1.09 -30.86
N PRO A 311 -3.33 -1.57 -32.10
CA PRO A 311 -3.92 -0.77 -33.18
C PRO A 311 -5.32 -0.21 -32.90
N ASN A 312 -6.09 -0.88 -32.01
CA ASN A 312 -7.49 -0.51 -31.75
C ASN A 312 -7.67 0.46 -30.58
N THR A 313 -6.71 0.52 -29.64
CA THR A 313 -6.86 1.30 -28.39
C THR A 313 -5.75 2.32 -28.17
N GLY A 314 -4.69 2.30 -29.00
CA GLY A 314 -3.51 3.15 -28.81
C GLY A 314 -2.74 2.83 -27.52
N GLN A 315 -3.07 1.72 -26.84
CA GLN A 315 -2.46 1.35 -25.56
C GLN A 315 -1.11 0.68 -25.78
N LEU A 316 -0.14 1.06 -24.93
CA LEU A 316 1.18 0.45 -24.88
C LEU A 316 1.11 -0.80 -24.02
N ILE A 317 1.04 -1.96 -24.66
CA ILE A 317 1.08 -3.26 -23.99
C ILE A 317 2.55 -3.69 -23.95
N PRO A 318 3.08 -4.08 -22.78
CA PRO A 318 4.43 -4.64 -22.70
C PRO A 318 4.45 -5.96 -23.50
N SER A 319 5.39 -6.05 -24.45
CA SER A 319 5.56 -7.19 -25.35
C SER A 319 6.88 -7.94 -25.14
N GLY A 320 7.81 -7.36 -24.37
CA GLY A 320 9.10 -7.98 -24.02
C GLY A 320 9.86 -7.20 -22.94
N GLY A 321 10.98 -7.74 -22.48
CA GLY A 321 11.81 -7.19 -21.39
C GLY A 321 11.38 -7.62 -19.98
N LEU A 322 12.07 -7.11 -18.95
CA LEU A 322 11.77 -7.42 -17.54
C LEU A 322 10.32 -7.07 -17.16
N VAL A 323 9.80 -5.97 -17.71
CA VAL A 323 8.43 -5.51 -17.46
C VAL A 323 7.36 -6.49 -17.95
N TYR A 324 7.65 -7.29 -18.99
CA TYR A 324 6.71 -8.31 -19.48
C TYR A 324 6.41 -9.38 -18.42
N TYR A 325 7.41 -9.74 -17.60
CA TYR A 325 7.26 -10.73 -16.52
C TYR A 325 6.79 -10.12 -15.19
N VAL A 326 7.01 -8.82 -14.98
CA VAL A 326 6.59 -8.12 -13.76
C VAL A 326 5.13 -7.63 -13.83
N THR A 327 4.54 -7.58 -15.03
CA THR A 327 3.15 -7.19 -15.23
C THR A 327 2.22 -8.39 -15.23
N SER A 328 1.10 -8.26 -14.51
CA SER A 328 0.12 -9.33 -14.47
C SER A 328 -0.52 -9.53 -15.86
N PRO A 329 -0.66 -10.78 -16.32
CA PRO A 329 -1.37 -11.12 -17.56
C PRO A 329 -2.88 -10.80 -17.50
N GLY A 330 -3.39 -10.49 -16.31
CA GLY A 330 -4.79 -10.15 -16.05
C GLY A 330 -5.70 -11.36 -16.03
N TRP A 331 -6.94 -11.15 -16.47
CA TRP A 331 -8.05 -12.11 -16.52
C TRP A 331 -7.68 -13.50 -17.08
N LEU A 332 -8.52 -14.49 -16.78
CA LEU A 332 -8.28 -15.92 -17.02
C LEU A 332 -7.78 -16.27 -18.43
N GLY A 333 -8.32 -15.63 -19.47
CA GLY A 333 -7.90 -15.92 -20.85
C GLY A 333 -6.51 -15.38 -21.21
N GLY A 334 -5.99 -14.38 -20.50
CA GLY A 334 -4.59 -13.94 -20.64
C GLY A 334 -3.60 -14.97 -20.07
N VAL A 335 -4.01 -15.69 -19.02
CA VAL A 335 -3.21 -16.78 -18.43
C VAL A 335 -3.21 -18.02 -19.31
N MET A 336 -4.34 -18.35 -19.95
CA MET A 336 -4.42 -19.50 -20.85
C MET A 336 -3.62 -19.29 -22.14
N GLN A 337 -3.45 -18.04 -22.59
CA GLN A 337 -2.65 -17.70 -23.77
C GLN A 337 -1.15 -17.83 -23.52
N ASP A 338 -0.65 -17.34 -22.38
CA ASP A 338 0.77 -17.39 -22.02
C ASP A 338 0.99 -17.96 -20.60
N PRO A 339 0.90 -19.30 -20.40
CA PRO A 339 1.05 -19.91 -19.07
C PRO A 339 2.42 -19.67 -18.44
N LEU A 340 3.48 -19.63 -19.25
CA LEU A 340 4.85 -19.37 -18.82
C LEU A 340 5.01 -17.97 -18.21
N ARG A 341 4.32 -16.97 -18.77
CA ARG A 341 4.32 -15.60 -18.24
C ARG A 341 3.64 -15.55 -16.87
N ALA A 342 2.52 -16.25 -16.72
CA ALA A 342 1.80 -16.30 -15.45
C ALA A 342 2.66 -16.92 -14.34
N VAL A 343 3.34 -18.04 -14.62
CA VAL A 343 4.26 -18.67 -13.66
C VAL A 343 5.43 -17.76 -13.33
N GLY A 344 6.04 -17.11 -14.32
CA GLY A 344 7.13 -16.16 -14.11
C GLY A 344 6.71 -14.97 -13.23
N TYR A 345 5.54 -14.38 -13.50
CA TYR A 345 4.97 -13.31 -12.70
C TYR A 345 4.72 -13.75 -11.23
N THR A 346 4.09 -14.91 -11.03
CA THR A 346 3.85 -15.44 -9.67
C THR A 346 5.15 -15.68 -8.92
N ALA A 347 6.15 -16.29 -9.57
CA ALA A 347 7.44 -16.58 -8.93
C ALA A 347 8.17 -15.30 -8.52
N ILE A 348 8.20 -14.29 -9.40
CA ILE A 348 8.82 -12.99 -9.12
C ILE A 348 8.08 -12.27 -7.99
N LEU A 349 6.73 -12.20 -8.06
CA LEU A 349 5.94 -11.55 -7.01
C LEU A 349 6.16 -12.21 -5.65
N VAL A 350 6.07 -13.53 -5.57
CA VAL A 350 6.30 -14.29 -4.33
C VAL A 350 7.71 -14.06 -3.79
N ALA A 351 8.74 -14.09 -4.65
CA ALA A 351 10.12 -13.86 -4.24
C ALA A 351 10.29 -12.46 -3.63
N PHE A 352 9.78 -11.42 -4.28
CA PHE A 352 9.84 -10.05 -3.74
C PHE A 352 9.01 -9.91 -2.45
N CYS A 353 7.83 -10.52 -2.35
CA CYS A 353 7.03 -10.51 -1.12
C CYS A 353 7.78 -11.16 0.06
N VAL A 354 8.52 -12.24 -0.18
CA VAL A 354 9.36 -12.89 0.84
C VAL A 354 10.53 -12.00 1.23
N ILE A 355 11.27 -11.46 0.25
CA ILE A 355 12.41 -10.56 0.50
C ILE A 355 11.95 -9.38 1.36
N PHE A 356 10.89 -8.68 0.93
CA PHE A 356 10.37 -7.53 1.68
C PHE A 356 9.84 -7.92 3.06
N SER A 357 9.23 -9.10 3.21
CA SER A 357 8.72 -9.55 4.51
C SER A 357 9.86 -9.81 5.51
N VAL A 358 10.94 -10.44 5.06
CA VAL A 358 12.12 -10.70 5.90
C VAL A 358 12.85 -9.42 6.22
N THR A 359 13.11 -8.55 5.24
CA THR A 359 13.77 -7.27 5.50
C THR A 359 12.95 -6.41 6.45
N TRP A 360 11.61 -6.41 6.31
CA TRP A 360 10.75 -5.58 7.17
C TRP A 360 10.70 -6.06 8.63
N LEU A 361 10.91 -7.36 8.87
CA LEU A 361 11.04 -7.91 10.22
C LEU A 361 12.25 -7.31 10.95
N GLU A 362 13.35 -7.06 10.24
CA GLU A 362 14.56 -6.43 10.78
C GLU A 362 14.39 -4.92 10.96
N VAL A 363 13.92 -4.22 9.92
CA VAL A 363 13.78 -2.74 9.92
C VAL A 363 12.66 -2.26 10.83
N GLY A 364 11.53 -2.97 10.85
CA GLY A 364 10.35 -2.59 11.60
C GLY A 364 10.48 -2.78 13.12
N GLY A 365 11.63 -3.25 13.61
CA GLY A 365 11.83 -3.57 15.02
C GLY A 365 10.94 -4.72 15.51
N LEU A 366 10.38 -5.52 14.58
CA LEU A 366 9.57 -6.71 14.85
C LEU A 366 10.43 -7.97 15.02
N GLY A 367 11.74 -7.79 15.11
CA GLY A 367 12.69 -8.87 15.33
C GLY A 367 12.44 -9.59 16.66
N PRO A 368 12.77 -10.90 16.73
CA PRO A 368 12.64 -11.69 17.96
C PRO A 368 13.33 -11.07 19.17
N SER A 369 14.48 -10.45 18.97
CA SER A 369 15.29 -9.82 20.02
C SER A 369 14.63 -8.58 20.60
N THR A 370 14.12 -7.69 19.75
CA THR A 370 13.42 -6.46 20.16
C THR A 370 12.16 -6.77 20.94
N ILE A 371 11.38 -7.75 20.48
CA ILE A 371 10.14 -8.16 21.14
C ILE A 371 10.41 -8.91 22.43
N ALA A 372 11.43 -9.76 22.47
CA ALA A 372 11.84 -10.40 23.71
C ALA A 372 12.24 -9.36 24.77
N LYS A 373 13.00 -8.31 24.40
CA LYS A 373 13.32 -7.18 25.29
C LYS A 373 12.05 -6.49 25.78
N GLN A 374 11.15 -6.08 24.88
CA GLN A 374 9.89 -5.42 25.24
C GLN A 374 9.01 -6.29 26.18
N LEU A 375 8.95 -7.60 25.94
CA LEU A 375 8.20 -8.54 26.79
C LEU A 375 8.81 -8.63 28.20
N VAL A 376 10.14 -8.72 28.30
CA VAL A 376 10.84 -8.73 29.59
C VAL A 376 10.67 -7.40 30.32
N ASP A 377 10.81 -6.28 29.62
CA ASP A 377 10.65 -4.93 30.18
C ASP A 377 9.22 -4.70 30.69
N SER A 378 8.22 -5.33 30.06
CA SER A 378 6.83 -5.32 30.51
C SER A 378 6.53 -6.24 31.71
N GLY A 379 7.53 -6.95 32.24
CA GLY A 379 7.37 -7.87 33.37
C GLY A 379 6.79 -9.24 33.03
N MET A 380 6.71 -9.59 31.74
CA MET A 380 6.20 -10.87 31.26
C MET A 380 7.32 -11.91 31.16
N GLN A 381 7.00 -13.16 31.53
CA GLN A 381 7.90 -14.31 31.45
C GLN A 381 7.18 -15.52 30.85
N VAL A 382 7.89 -16.34 30.08
CA VAL A 382 7.34 -17.62 29.60
C VAL A 382 7.35 -18.62 30.76
N PRO A 383 6.22 -19.30 31.06
CA PRO A 383 6.17 -20.31 32.12
C PRO A 383 7.27 -21.37 31.94
N GLY A 384 8.04 -21.65 32.99
CA GLY A 384 9.11 -22.66 32.97
C GLY A 384 10.51 -22.14 32.62
N TYR A 385 10.67 -20.87 32.21
CA TYR A 385 11.98 -20.28 31.92
C TYR A 385 12.40 -19.22 32.96
N ARG A 386 13.72 -19.02 33.14
CA ARG A 386 14.27 -17.93 33.97
C ARG A 386 13.96 -16.56 33.34
N ARG A 387 13.89 -15.51 34.18
CA ARG A 387 13.73 -14.11 33.77
C ARG A 387 14.96 -13.59 33.01
N SER A 388 15.09 -13.97 31.75
CA SER A 388 16.07 -13.39 30.84
C SER A 388 15.49 -13.28 29.45
N ALA A 389 15.96 -12.30 28.67
CA ALA A 389 15.50 -12.10 27.30
C ALA A 389 15.89 -13.28 26.39
N ARG A 390 17.02 -13.95 26.68
CA ARG A 390 17.59 -15.01 25.81
C ARG A 390 16.65 -16.22 25.61
N PRO A 391 16.02 -16.82 26.64
CA PRO A 391 15.06 -17.90 26.44
C PRO A 391 13.83 -17.49 25.64
N ILE A 392 13.26 -16.31 25.92
CA ILE A 392 12.10 -15.79 25.21
C ILE A 392 12.45 -15.53 23.74
N GLU A 393 13.61 -14.91 23.50
CA GLU A 393 14.15 -14.67 22.16
C GLU A 393 14.36 -15.98 21.40
N SER A 394 14.93 -17.01 22.02
CA SER A 394 15.15 -18.31 21.37
C SER A 394 13.85 -18.98 20.94
N LEU A 395 12.79 -18.84 21.75
CA LEU A 395 11.45 -19.34 21.42
C LEU A 395 10.85 -18.53 20.26
N LEU A 396 10.89 -17.20 20.34
CA LEU A 396 10.38 -16.31 19.30
C LEU A 396 11.13 -16.48 17.97
N LYS A 397 12.44 -16.69 18.00
CA LYS A 397 13.29 -16.93 16.82
C LYS A 397 12.91 -18.21 16.08
N ARG A 398 12.31 -19.18 16.76
CA ARG A 398 11.78 -20.40 16.14
C ARG A 398 10.49 -20.17 15.36
N TYR A 399 9.68 -19.17 15.74
CA TYR A 399 8.36 -18.93 15.13
C TYR A 399 8.34 -17.73 14.19
N ILE A 400 8.92 -16.60 14.58
CA ILE A 400 8.78 -15.32 13.87
C ILE A 400 9.35 -15.36 12.43
N PRO A 401 10.61 -15.77 12.19
CA PRO A 401 11.16 -15.79 10.82
C PRO A 401 10.43 -16.77 9.88
N PRO A 402 10.12 -18.03 10.27
CA PRO A 402 9.32 -18.92 9.42
C PRO A 402 7.93 -18.36 9.13
N VAL A 403 7.27 -17.75 10.11
CA VAL A 403 5.96 -17.11 9.90
C VAL A 403 6.08 -15.92 8.94
N ALA A 404 7.14 -15.13 9.00
CA ALA A 404 7.36 -14.02 8.07
C ALA A 404 7.58 -14.50 6.63
N VAL A 405 8.32 -15.59 6.42
CA VAL A 405 8.52 -16.20 5.10
C VAL A 405 7.22 -16.82 4.59
N LEU A 406 6.55 -17.63 5.42
CA LEU A 406 5.27 -18.26 5.06
C LEU A 406 4.19 -17.21 4.76
N GLY A 407 4.11 -16.15 5.56
CA GLY A 407 3.24 -15.01 5.32
C GLY A 407 3.54 -14.37 3.97
N GLY A 408 4.80 -14.04 3.68
CA GLY A 408 5.20 -13.49 2.38
C GLY A 408 4.81 -14.37 1.19
N ILE A 409 4.99 -15.70 1.30
CA ILE A 409 4.61 -16.67 0.26
C ILE A 409 3.09 -16.71 0.08
N VAL A 410 2.33 -16.90 1.16
CA VAL A 410 0.87 -17.04 1.11
C VAL A 410 0.23 -15.78 0.53
N VAL A 411 0.69 -14.61 0.97
CA VAL A 411 0.16 -13.32 0.50
C VAL A 411 0.50 -13.10 -0.97
N GLY A 412 1.73 -13.37 -1.40
CA GLY A 412 2.15 -13.26 -2.81
C GLY A 412 1.36 -14.20 -3.72
N LEU A 413 1.12 -15.44 -3.29
CA LEU A 413 0.32 -16.42 -4.04
C LEU A 413 -1.14 -15.96 -4.18
N ILE A 414 -1.75 -15.50 -3.09
CA ILE A 414 -3.16 -15.04 -3.12
C ILE A 414 -3.29 -13.82 -4.02
N ALA A 415 -2.36 -12.87 -3.95
CA ALA A 415 -2.34 -11.71 -4.82
C ALA A 415 -2.27 -12.11 -6.30
N ALA A 416 -1.33 -13.00 -6.66
CA ALA A 416 -1.18 -13.47 -8.05
C ALA A 416 -2.42 -14.23 -8.55
N VAL A 417 -2.92 -15.20 -7.77
CA VAL A 417 -4.11 -15.99 -8.14
C VAL A 417 -5.34 -15.09 -8.28
N SER A 418 -5.51 -14.13 -7.37
CA SER A 418 -6.65 -13.21 -7.43
C SER A 418 -6.58 -12.27 -8.64
N ASP A 419 -5.38 -11.84 -9.05
CA ASP A 419 -5.21 -11.07 -10.29
C ASP A 419 -5.52 -11.90 -11.54
N PHE A 420 -5.19 -13.20 -11.55
CA PHE A 420 -5.51 -14.12 -12.66
C PHE A 420 -7.01 -14.35 -12.83
N LEU A 421 -7.73 -14.47 -11.72
CA LEU A 421 -9.17 -14.72 -11.73
C LEU A 421 -9.99 -13.46 -12.05
N GLY A 422 -9.37 -12.29 -12.23
CA GLY A 422 -10.06 -11.05 -12.60
C GLY A 422 -10.89 -10.46 -11.46
N VAL A 423 -10.35 -10.49 -10.24
CA VAL A 423 -10.98 -9.96 -9.02
C VAL A 423 -11.21 -8.44 -9.09
N PHE A 424 -12.31 -7.98 -8.51
CA PHE A 424 -12.69 -6.56 -8.49
C PHE A 424 -11.75 -5.77 -7.60
N GLY A 425 -11.38 -4.57 -8.03
CA GLY A 425 -10.40 -3.77 -7.30
C GLY A 425 -8.94 -4.30 -7.36
N SER A 426 -8.64 -5.34 -8.15
CA SER A 426 -7.38 -6.13 -8.15
C SER A 426 -7.21 -7.02 -6.93
N GLY A 427 -6.58 -8.18 -7.13
CA GLY A 427 -6.22 -9.13 -6.08
C GLY A 427 -5.36 -8.52 -4.98
N MET A 428 -4.39 -7.68 -5.36
CA MET A 428 -3.59 -6.91 -4.41
C MET A 428 -4.46 -5.91 -3.62
N GLY A 429 -5.33 -5.18 -4.31
CA GLY A 429 -6.19 -4.16 -3.69
C GLY A 429 -7.10 -4.72 -2.59
N ILE A 430 -7.73 -5.87 -2.84
CA ILE A 430 -8.58 -6.53 -1.83
C ILE A 430 -7.77 -6.96 -0.62
N LEU A 431 -6.60 -7.56 -0.84
CA LEU A 431 -5.74 -8.03 0.25
C LEU A 431 -5.33 -6.88 1.16
N LEU A 432 -4.90 -5.77 0.55
CA LEU A 432 -4.55 -4.56 1.28
C LEU A 432 -5.75 -4.03 2.06
N SER A 433 -6.92 -3.98 1.43
CA SER A 433 -8.15 -3.46 2.04
C SER A 433 -8.58 -4.25 3.26
N VAL A 434 -8.58 -5.59 3.20
CA VAL A 434 -8.99 -6.42 4.34
C VAL A 434 -8.06 -6.22 5.53
N GLY A 435 -6.74 -6.26 5.32
CA GLY A 435 -5.81 -6.06 6.44
C GLY A 435 -5.80 -4.63 6.97
N ILE A 436 -6.03 -3.62 6.11
CA ILE A 436 -6.23 -2.23 6.55
C ILE A 436 -7.50 -2.10 7.40
N ILE A 437 -8.63 -2.68 6.96
CA ILE A 437 -9.88 -2.69 7.75
C ILE A 437 -9.63 -3.34 9.12
N TYR A 438 -8.92 -4.46 9.15
CA TYR A 438 -8.61 -5.14 10.41
C TYR A 438 -7.70 -4.30 11.32
N GLN A 439 -6.68 -3.64 10.74
CA GLN A 439 -5.82 -2.71 11.46
C GLN A 439 -6.62 -1.52 12.03
N TYR A 440 -7.53 -0.94 11.24
CA TYR A 440 -8.43 0.13 11.68
C TYR A 440 -9.38 -0.33 12.77
N TYR A 441 -9.96 -1.52 12.64
CA TYR A 441 -10.81 -2.13 13.65
C TYR A 441 -10.05 -2.27 14.98
N GLN A 442 -8.82 -2.80 14.95
CA GLN A 442 -7.98 -2.91 16.15
C GLN A 442 -7.63 -1.54 16.75
N ALA A 443 -7.34 -0.54 15.91
CA ALA A 443 -7.07 0.82 16.35
C ALA A 443 -8.29 1.44 17.04
N VAL A 444 -9.49 1.30 16.45
CA VAL A 444 -10.75 1.79 17.00
C VAL A 444 -11.09 1.12 18.33
N VAL A 445 -10.93 -0.21 18.42
CA VAL A 445 -11.17 -0.97 19.66
C VAL A 445 -10.20 -0.52 20.74
N ARG A 446 -8.92 -0.34 20.41
CA ARG A 446 -7.91 0.17 21.35
C ARG A 446 -8.25 1.58 21.84
N GLU A 447 -8.67 2.48 20.94
CA GLU A 447 -9.04 3.84 21.35
C GLU A 447 -10.29 3.87 22.23
N ARG A 448 -11.32 3.10 21.89
CA ARG A 448 -12.50 2.95 22.76
C ARG A 448 -12.14 2.42 24.14
N ALA A 449 -11.26 1.43 24.23
CA ALA A 449 -10.83 0.88 25.51
C ALA A 449 -10.10 1.92 26.39
N VAL A 450 -9.26 2.76 25.78
CA VAL A 450 -8.54 3.85 26.47
C VAL A 450 -9.48 4.96 26.95
N ASP A 451 -10.55 5.23 26.19
CA ASP A 451 -11.58 6.19 26.57
C ASP A 451 -12.50 5.65 27.67
N MET A 452 -12.89 4.36 27.60
CA MET A 452 -13.77 3.71 28.60
C MET A 452 -13.07 3.44 29.94
N TYR A 453 -11.78 3.11 29.93
CA TYR A 453 -11.01 2.79 31.14
C TYR A 453 -9.79 3.71 31.28
N PRO A 454 -9.95 4.88 31.91
CA PRO A 454 -8.86 5.84 32.12
C PRO A 454 -7.68 5.26 32.91
N ALA A 455 -7.91 4.24 33.73
CA ALA A 455 -6.87 3.57 34.51
C ALA A 455 -5.92 2.71 33.64
N LEU A 456 -6.38 2.18 32.50
CA LEU A 456 -5.54 1.42 31.56
C LEU A 456 -4.54 2.32 30.80
N ARG A 457 -4.66 3.65 30.92
CA ARG A 457 -3.77 4.62 30.26
C ARG A 457 -2.30 4.43 30.61
N ARG A 458 -1.98 4.10 31.88
CA ARG A 458 -0.60 3.87 32.33
C ARG A 458 0.03 2.63 31.70
N PHE A 459 -0.77 1.64 31.30
CA PHE A 459 -0.28 0.39 30.71
C PHE A 459 0.06 0.51 29.22
N PHE A 460 -0.51 1.48 28.51
CA PHE A 460 -0.30 1.69 27.07
C PHE A 460 0.70 2.80 26.72
N GLY A 461 1.39 3.38 27.71
CA GLY A 461 2.52 4.28 27.48
C GLY A 461 2.16 5.61 26.79
N LYS A 462 1.00 6.20 27.12
CA LYS A 462 0.61 7.56 26.68
C LYS A 462 0.24 8.48 27.84
#